data_AF-A0A7Y3CDA6-F1
#
_entry.id   AF-A0A7Y3CDA6-F1
#
_cell.length_a   1.000
_cell.length_b   1.000
_cell.length_c   1.000
_cell.angle_alpha   90.00
_cell.angle_beta   90.00
_cell.angle_gamma   90.00
#
_symmetry.space_group_name_H-M   'P 1'
#
loop_
_entity.id
_entity.type
_entity.pdbx_description
1 polymer ?
#
loop_
_entity_poly.entity_id
_entity_poly.type
_entity_poly.pdbx_seq_one_letter_code
_entity_poly.pdbx_strand_id
1 'polypeptide(L)'
;MLAIFKREITSFFTTAIGPLALGLFLLLNGLFLWVFKGPYNVFDYGFADLSAFFMLSPYIFLILIPGLSMKSFSEEKKLGTLELLLMKPLS
;
A
#
# COMPACT_ATOMS: atom_id res chain seq x y z
N MET A 1 7.06 0.05 -23.07
CA MET A 1 6.95 -0.28 -21.61
C MET A 1 6.18 0.75 -20.74
N LEU A 2 6.38 2.07 -20.89
CA LEU A 2 5.67 3.12 -20.12
C LEU A 2 4.13 3.08 -20.22
N ALA A 3 3.59 2.64 -21.37
CA ALA A 3 2.15 2.52 -21.56
C ALA A 3 1.50 1.48 -20.62
N ILE A 4 2.20 0.38 -20.34
CA ILE A 4 1.74 -0.67 -19.42
C ILE A 4 1.75 -0.11 -17.99
N PHE A 5 2.84 0.53 -17.57
CA PHE A 5 2.93 1.17 -16.25
C PHE A 5 1.81 2.19 -16.02
N LYS A 6 1.52 3.05 -17.00
CA LYS A 6 0.42 4.02 -16.91
C LYS A 6 -0.94 3.33 -16.80
N ARG A 7 -1.16 2.25 -17.54
CA ARG A 7 -2.38 1.43 -17.47
C ARG A 7 -2.54 0.82 -16.08
N GLU A 8 -1.46 0.25 -15.53
CA GLU A 8 -1.44 -0.37 -14.21
C GLU A 8 -1.77 0.63 -13.10
N ILE A 9 -1.10 1.78 -13.07
CA ILE A 9 -1.35 2.84 -12.07
C ILE A 9 -2.78 3.36 -12.19
N THR A 10 -3.24 3.65 -13.41
CA THR A 10 -4.59 4.17 -13.61
C THR A 10 -5.62 3.13 -13.16
N SER A 11 -5.46 1.86 -13.53
CA SER A 11 -6.34 0.77 -13.10
C SER A 11 -6.36 0.60 -11.57
N PHE A 12 -5.20 0.73 -10.92
CA PHE A 12 -5.07 0.66 -9.48
C PHE A 12 -5.86 1.77 -8.76
N PHE A 13 -5.73 3.02 -9.22
CA PHE A 13 -6.46 4.16 -8.64
C PHE A 13 -7.92 4.29 -9.11
N THR A 14 -8.29 3.68 -10.24
CA THR A 14 -9.69 3.62 -10.71
C THR A 14 -10.49 2.58 -9.93
N THR A 15 -9.81 1.59 -9.36
CA THR A 15 -10.43 0.63 -8.45
C THR A 15 -10.51 1.23 -7.04
N ALA A 16 -11.59 0.94 -6.29
CA ALA A 16 -11.80 1.43 -4.92
C ALA A 16 -10.69 1.06 -3.91
N ILE A 17 -9.77 0.16 -4.29
CA ILE A 17 -8.72 -0.42 -3.44
C ILE A 17 -7.61 0.57 -3.12
N GLY A 18 -7.18 1.41 -4.08
CA GLY A 18 -6.14 2.41 -3.83
C GLY A 18 -6.53 3.43 -2.75
N PRO A 19 -7.68 4.10 -2.89
CA PRO A 19 -8.21 4.99 -1.86
C PRO A 19 -8.50 4.30 -0.53
N LEU A 20 -9.02 3.06 -0.54
CA LEU A 20 -9.26 2.27 0.67
C LEU A 20 -7.97 1.99 1.45
N ALA A 21 -6.91 1.61 0.75
CA ALA A 21 -5.62 1.32 1.37
C ALA A 21 -4.97 2.57 1.98
N LEU A 22 -5.07 3.72 1.30
CA LEU A 22 -4.66 5.01 1.86
C LEU A 22 -5.46 5.35 3.12
N GLY A 23 -6.79 5.17 3.08
CA GLY A 23 -7.66 5.39 4.23
C GLY A 23 -7.31 4.48 5.40
N LEU A 24 -7.08 3.18 5.14
CA LEU A 24 -6.69 2.21 6.16
C LEU A 24 -5.33 2.54 6.78
N PHE A 25 -4.35 2.91 5.95
CA PHE A 25 -3.04 3.34 6.42
C PHE A 25 -3.15 4.56 7.36
N LEU A 26 -3.92 5.57 6.97
CA LEU A 26 -4.13 6.77 7.77
C LEU A 26 -4.89 6.47 9.07
N LEU A 27 -5.92 5.63 9.01
CA LEU A 27 -6.68 5.21 10.18
C LEU A 27 -5.80 4.45 11.19
N LEU A 28 -5.01 3.49 10.72
CA LEU A 28 -4.10 2.74 11.60
C LEU A 28 -3.06 3.65 12.24
N ASN A 29 -2.36 4.47 11.45
CA ASN A 29 -1.39 5.42 12.02
C ASN A 29 -2.05 6.42 12.98
N GLY A 30 -3.22 6.95 12.62
CA GLY A 30 -3.98 7.87 13.47
C GLY A 30 -4.36 7.25 14.82
N LEU A 31 -4.87 6.02 14.81
CA LEU A 31 -5.26 5.32 16.03
C LEU A 31 -4.06 5.01 16.92
N PHE A 32 -2.95 4.50 16.37
CA PHE A 32 -1.78 4.15 17.16
C PHE A 32 -1.00 5.35 17.69
N LEU A 33 -0.93 6.44 16.94
CA LEU A 33 -0.17 7.62 17.34
C LEU A 33 -0.95 8.52 18.31
N TRP A 34 -2.27 8.58 18.20
CA TRP A 34 -3.09 9.56 18.93
C TRP A 34 -4.10 8.97 19.91
N VAL A 35 -4.63 7.76 19.67
CA VAL A 35 -5.73 7.18 20.46
C VAL A 35 -5.25 6.14 21.46
N PHE A 36 -4.41 5.20 21.03
CA PHE A 36 -3.93 4.12 21.90
C PHE A 36 -2.77 4.59 22.77
N LYS A 37 -2.89 4.43 24.09
CA LYS A 37 -1.78 4.66 25.03
C LYS A 37 -0.75 3.56 24.87
N GLY A 38 0.51 3.92 24.63
CA GLY A 38 1.57 2.96 24.32
C GLY A 38 2.88 3.63 23.90
N PRO A 39 3.92 2.85 23.59
CA PRO A 39 5.25 3.38 23.26
C PRO A 39 5.29 4.24 21.99
N TYR A 40 4.28 4.11 21.13
CA TYR A 40 4.14 4.87 19.89
C TYR A 40 3.22 6.10 20.04
N ASN A 41 2.58 6.32 21.19
CA ASN A 41 1.69 7.46 21.37
C ASN A 41 2.50 8.75 21.51
N VAL A 42 2.21 9.76 20.70
CA VAL A 42 2.97 11.02 20.66
C VAL A 42 2.88 11.77 22.01
N PHE A 43 1.77 11.63 22.73
CA PHE A 43 1.61 12.28 24.04
C PHE A 43 2.38 11.57 25.16
N ASP A 44 2.43 10.23 25.12
CA ASP A 44 3.10 9.43 26.17
C ASP A 44 4.62 9.28 25.91
N TYR A 45 5.08 9.55 24.69
CA TYR A 45 6.49 9.41 24.28
C TYR A 45 7.43 10.43 24.95
N GLY A 46 6.89 11.55 25.45
CA GLY A 46 7.67 12.55 26.20
C GLY A 46 8.61 13.43 25.36
N PHE A 47 8.78 13.13 24.08
CA PHE A 47 9.54 13.92 23.11
C PHE A 47 8.67 14.32 21.92
N ALA A 48 8.81 15.56 21.45
CA ALA A 48 8.06 16.08 20.31
C ALA A 48 8.77 15.77 18.98
N ASP A 49 8.87 14.49 18.63
CA ASP A 49 9.45 14.05 17.36
C ASP A 49 8.62 12.98 16.65
N LEU A 50 8.93 12.75 15.37
CA LEU A 50 8.19 11.82 14.51
C LEU A 50 8.73 10.38 14.54
N SER A 51 9.66 10.04 15.45
CA SER A 51 10.27 8.70 15.47
C SER A 51 9.23 7.59 15.64
N ALA A 52 8.21 7.81 16.47
CA ALA A 52 7.11 6.88 16.67
C ALA A 52 6.36 6.57 15.35
N PHE A 53 6.12 7.57 14.51
CA PHE A 53 5.50 7.39 13.18
C PHE A 53 6.41 6.58 12.26
N PHE A 54 7.70 6.93 12.17
CA PHE A 54 8.64 6.23 11.30
C PHE A 54 8.98 4.81 11.75
N MET A 55 8.84 4.50 13.04
CA MET A 55 8.97 3.13 13.54
C MET A 55 7.72 2.30 13.23
N LEU A 56 6.53 2.87 13.38
CA LEU A 56 5.26 2.17 13.16
C LEU A 56 4.93 1.96 11.67
N SER A 57 5.16 2.98 10.85
CA SER A 57 4.75 3.03 9.45
C SER A 57 5.29 1.85 8.61
N PRO A 58 6.57 1.40 8.74
CA PRO A 58 7.08 0.24 8.02
C PRO A 58 6.33 -1.06 8.34
N TYR A 59 5.95 -1.30 9.60
CA TYR A 59 5.20 -2.51 9.97
C TYR A 59 3.82 -2.53 9.31
N ILE A 60 3.15 -1.38 9.27
CA ILE A 60 1.86 -1.24 8.59
C ILE A 60 2.03 -1.48 7.08
N PHE A 61 3.06 -0.91 6.47
CA PHE A 61 3.36 -1.11 5.06
C PHE A 61 3.73 -2.56 4.71
N LEU A 62 4.37 -3.29 5.63
CA LEU A 62 4.73 -4.70 5.42
C LEU A 62 3.49 -5.57 5.16
N ILE A 63 2.35 -5.23 5.76
CA ILE A 63 1.08 -5.93 5.53
C ILE A 63 0.34 -5.35 4.32
N LEU A 64 0.32 -4.02 4.19
CA LEU A 64 -0.44 -3.33 3.14
C LEU A 64 0.13 -3.52 1.73
N ILE A 65 1.45 -3.39 1.56
CA ILE A 65 2.10 -3.43 0.24
C ILE A 65 1.91 -4.80 -0.45
N PRO A 66 2.13 -5.95 0.21
CA PRO A 66 1.83 -7.25 -0.39
C PRO A 66 0.36 -7.39 -0.76
N GLY A 67 -0.57 -7.00 0.14
CA GLY A 67 -2.00 -7.07 -0.14
C GLY A 67 -2.42 -6.25 -1.36
N LEU A 68 -1.84 -5.06 -1.53
CA LEU A 68 -2.11 -4.19 -2.69
C LEU A 68 -1.51 -4.75 -3.98
N SER A 69 -0.27 -5.23 -3.93
CA SER A 69 0.46 -5.72 -5.11
C SER A 69 -0.05 -7.06 -5.62
N MET A 70 -0.58 -7.93 -4.74
CA MET A 70 -1.11 -9.25 -5.12
C MET A 70 -2.26 -9.15 -6.12
N LYS A 71 -3.06 -8.08 -6.09
CA LYS A 71 -4.17 -7.89 -7.04
C LYS A 71 -3.67 -7.86 -8.48
N SER A 72 -2.63 -7.07 -8.77
CA SER A 72 -2.11 -6.89 -10.13
C SER A 72 -1.68 -8.23 -10.75
N PHE A 73 -0.96 -9.05 -9.99
CA PHE A 73 -0.52 -10.37 -10.49
C PHE A 73 -1.65 -11.40 -10.54
N SER A 74 -2.55 -11.39 -9.55
CA SER A 74 -3.65 -12.35 -9.47
C SER A 74 -4.67 -12.13 -10.59
N GLU A 75 -4.98 -10.89 -10.92
CA GLU A 75 -5.91 -10.55 -12.02
C GLU A 75 -5.37 -11.02 -13.37
N GLU A 76 -4.09 -10.79 -13.66
CA GLU A 76 -3.50 -11.26 -14.91
C GLU A 76 -3.35 -12.78 -14.99
N LYS A 77 -3.04 -13.43 -13.86
CA LYS A 77 -2.99 -14.90 -13.78
C LYS A 77 -4.38 -15.51 -13.98
N LYS A 78 -5.44 -14.89 -13.43
CA LYS A 78 -6.83 -15.32 -13.59
C LYS A 78 -7.33 -15.17 -15.03
N LEU A 79 -6.91 -14.11 -15.72
CA LEU A 79 -7.33 -13.81 -17.10
C LEU A 79 -6.50 -14.54 -18.16
N GLY A 80 -5.42 -15.23 -17.78
CA GLY A 80 -4.50 -15.90 -18.74
C GLY A 80 -3.68 -14.92 -19.59
N THR A 81 -3.79 -13.62 -19.34
CA THR A 81 -3.07 -12.58 -20.09
C THR A 81 -1.60 -12.46 -19.72
N LEU A 82 -1.20 -13.05 -18.58
CA LEU A 82 0.19 -13.10 -18.14
C LEU A 82 1.09 -13.78 -19.18
N GLU A 83 0.62 -14.87 -19.79
CA GLU A 83 1.36 -15.60 -20.82
C GLU A 83 1.52 -14.77 -22.10
N LEU A 84 0.50 -14.00 -22.47
CA LEU A 84 0.53 -13.06 -23.60
C LEU A 84 1.53 -11.92 -23.40
N LEU A 85 1.67 -11.41 -22.17
CA LEU A 85 2.64 -10.38 -21.83
C LEU A 85 4.08 -10.91 -21.84
N LEU A 86 4.29 -12.15 -21.43
CA LEU A 86 5.61 -12.79 -21.45
C LEU A 86 6.06 -13.19 -22.86
N MET A 87 5.12 -13.56 -23.74
CA MET A 87 5.45 -14.04 -25.09
C MET A 87 5.53 -12.93 -26.15
N LYS A 88 4.88 -11.79 -25.96
CA LYS A 88 4.97 -10.68 -26.94
C LYS A 88 6.26 -9.88 -26.75
N PRO A 89 6.96 -9.50 -27.85
CA PRO A 89 8.02 -8.51 -27.76
C PRO A 89 7.39 -7.15 -27.44
N LEU A 90 7.43 -6.77 -26.16
CA LEU A 90 6.93 -5.50 -25.67
C LEU A 90 7.95 -4.40 -25.99
N SER A 91 7.57 -3.47 -26.86
CA SER A 91 8.27 -2.18 -27.06
C SER A 91 7.82 -1.13 -26.04
#